data_AF-K1WKW3-F1
#
_entry.id   AF-K1WKW3-F1
#
_cell.length_a   1.000
_cell.length_b   1.000
_cell.length_c   1.000
_cell.angle_alpha   90.00
_cell.angle_beta   90.00
_cell.angle_gamma   90.00
#
_symmetry.space_group_name_H-M   'P 1'
#
loop_
_entity.id
_entity.type
_entity.pdbx_description
1 polymer ?
#
loop_
_entity_poly.entity_id
_entity_poly.type
_entity_poly.pdbx_seq_one_letter_code
_entity_poly.pdbx_strand_id
1 'polypeptide(L)'
;MATIVRHGPGSSHSFEDRRSLEKSSQDNQFDYTAPDALPEPDPRALKWAILKLDMIFLPAVTMVYFLSFLDRSNIGNAKPAGLMEDLKLTNHQYSIALTVTYVPYIVAELPLTLLIRKVGPNILLPVLMICWGLVTTFQGFVHNYAGLLAARFFLGAAEGAILPCCMTYLSTFYRRQDLAKRTAFLFCATSLAGAFSGLLAAAIVQMEGLGGKRGWAWIFIIEGAFTVVYGAVSFFLLPRDPSSVFYLRTDQTQALLAALDRDRPPAENHEQLKASSVLGALTAPQVWLVGAQLFASGTALFSMAYFSPTIVQGLGYKGTAIQLYSVPPYAVSAVLSLFVCFWSDKTRHRGGFVIFSAVLQLIGYALYLSFKDKHVRYCSLFFQVMGAYVSAPLLSTWMPNNLAPFYRRVTGIVWGFIVTNCGGILSTWLFPTTEAPDYRKATSILLGLSCSMMVMACLNMAYLGAMNKRRKQRGGFDLANGAMDDAATLGDRSVHYKYIL
;
A
#
# COMPACT_ATOMS: atom_id res chain seq x y z
N MET A 1 -51.24 -58.00 -54.37
CA MET A 1 -52.28 -57.20 -53.70
C MET A 1 -51.66 -55.85 -53.36
N ALA A 2 -51.86 -54.89 -54.26
CA ALA A 2 -51.30 -53.54 -54.18
C ALA A 2 -52.28 -52.61 -53.46
N THR A 3 -51.80 -51.64 -52.69
CA THR A 3 -52.52 -50.36 -52.56
C THR A 3 -51.53 -49.22 -52.25
N ILE A 4 -51.61 -48.21 -53.11
CA ILE A 4 -50.93 -46.92 -53.15
C ILE A 4 -51.84 -45.89 -52.44
N VAL A 5 -51.29 -44.91 -51.69
CA VAL A 5 -51.95 -43.61 -51.42
C VAL A 5 -50.85 -42.54 -51.30
N ARG A 6 -50.52 -41.78 -52.36
CA ARG A 6 -51.05 -40.48 -52.84
C ARG A 6 -50.84 -39.27 -51.91
N HIS A 7 -50.11 -38.28 -52.43
CA HIS A 7 -49.92 -36.92 -51.93
C HIS A 7 -51.01 -35.93 -52.40
N GLY A 8 -51.32 -34.94 -51.55
CA GLY A 8 -51.79 -33.56 -51.87
C GLY A 8 -53.25 -33.23 -51.50
N PRO A 9 -53.65 -31.94 -51.35
CA PRO A 9 -52.91 -30.71 -50.99
C PRO A 9 -53.59 -29.82 -49.90
N GLY A 10 -52.80 -28.86 -49.37
CA GLY A 10 -53.07 -27.68 -48.52
C GLY A 10 -54.45 -27.28 -47.98
N SER A 11 -54.46 -26.85 -46.70
CA SER A 11 -55.31 -25.73 -46.21
C SER A 11 -54.63 -24.95 -45.07
N SER A 12 -54.20 -23.73 -45.41
CA SER A 12 -54.25 -22.47 -44.66
C SER A 12 -54.48 -22.46 -43.13
N HIS A 13 -53.48 -22.79 -42.31
CA HIS A 13 -53.52 -22.50 -40.86
C HIS A 13 -52.21 -21.97 -40.23
N SER A 14 -51.25 -21.45 -41.02
CA SER A 14 -49.95 -21.02 -40.46
C SER A 14 -49.69 -19.50 -40.42
N PHE A 15 -50.62 -18.66 -40.86
CA PHE A 15 -50.41 -17.20 -40.91
C PHE A 15 -51.14 -16.39 -39.82
N GLU A 16 -52.24 -16.88 -39.25
CA GLU A 16 -52.93 -16.17 -38.16
C GLU A 16 -52.27 -16.39 -36.79
N ASP A 17 -51.71 -17.58 -36.54
CA ASP A 17 -51.01 -17.90 -35.29
C ASP A 17 -49.67 -17.14 -35.13
N ARG A 18 -49.06 -16.70 -36.23
CA ARG A 18 -47.85 -15.85 -36.15
C ARG A 18 -48.18 -14.41 -35.79
N ARG A 19 -49.36 -13.89 -36.19
CA ARG A 19 -49.79 -12.53 -35.82
C ARG A 19 -50.33 -12.42 -34.41
N SER A 20 -50.91 -13.48 -33.85
CA SER A 20 -51.31 -13.53 -32.44
C SER A 20 -50.10 -13.65 -31.51
N LEU A 21 -49.06 -14.39 -31.91
CA LEU A 21 -47.78 -14.43 -31.21
C LEU A 21 -46.96 -13.13 -31.36
N GLU A 22 -47.01 -12.44 -32.50
CA GLU A 22 -46.42 -11.10 -32.68
C GLU A 22 -47.16 -10.01 -31.89
N LYS A 23 -48.49 -10.10 -31.75
CA LYS A 23 -49.25 -9.17 -30.88
C LYS A 23 -49.04 -9.45 -29.40
N SER A 24 -48.96 -10.72 -28.99
CA SER A 24 -48.66 -11.10 -27.60
C SER A 24 -47.21 -10.81 -27.19
N SER A 25 -46.29 -10.64 -28.14
CA SER A 25 -44.89 -10.27 -27.89
C SER A 25 -44.63 -8.76 -27.97
N GLN A 26 -45.59 -7.97 -28.46
CA GLN A 26 -45.55 -6.50 -28.39
C GLN A 26 -46.15 -5.94 -27.09
N ASP A 27 -47.07 -6.65 -26.44
CA ASP A 27 -47.73 -6.18 -25.20
C ASP A 27 -46.99 -6.58 -23.90
N ASN A 28 -45.87 -7.30 -23.98
CA ASN A 28 -45.02 -7.65 -22.84
C ASN A 28 -43.62 -7.01 -22.96
N GLN A 29 -43.60 -5.76 -23.42
CA GLN A 29 -42.46 -4.89 -23.20
C GLN A 29 -42.42 -4.59 -21.70
N PHE A 30 -41.76 -5.46 -20.93
CA PHE A 30 -41.29 -5.10 -19.59
C PHE A 30 -40.59 -3.76 -19.75
N ASP A 31 -41.21 -2.73 -19.19
CA ASP A 31 -40.63 -1.41 -19.05
C ASP A 31 -39.38 -1.59 -18.19
N TYR A 32 -38.26 -1.86 -18.86
CA TYR A 32 -36.93 -1.77 -18.29
C TYR A 32 -36.68 -0.28 -18.10
N THR A 33 -37.38 0.29 -17.11
CA THR A 33 -36.95 1.50 -16.46
C THR A 33 -35.50 1.24 -16.11
N ALA A 34 -34.59 1.94 -16.80
CA ALA A 34 -33.17 1.92 -16.45
C ALA A 34 -33.12 2.10 -14.92
N PRO A 35 -32.44 1.20 -14.18
CA PRO A 35 -32.46 1.25 -12.72
C PRO A 35 -32.17 2.68 -12.33
N ASP A 36 -33.09 3.32 -11.61
CA ASP A 36 -33.11 4.77 -11.34
C ASP A 36 -31.68 5.29 -11.29
N ALA A 37 -31.29 6.04 -12.32
CA ALA A 37 -29.91 6.48 -12.45
C ALA A 37 -29.56 7.20 -11.14
N LEU A 38 -28.70 6.57 -10.33
CA LEU A 38 -28.36 7.02 -8.98
C LEU A 38 -28.24 8.55 -8.97
N PRO A 39 -28.90 9.30 -8.08
CA PRO A 39 -28.97 10.76 -8.18
C PRO A 39 -27.59 11.40 -8.38
N GLU A 40 -27.49 12.40 -9.27
CA GLU A 40 -26.22 13.10 -9.48
C GLU A 40 -25.79 13.79 -8.19
N PRO A 41 -24.58 13.51 -7.66
CA PRO A 41 -24.12 14.15 -6.45
C PRO A 41 -23.89 15.64 -6.73
N ASP A 42 -24.39 16.53 -5.86
CA ASP A 42 -24.12 17.97 -5.97
C ASP A 42 -22.59 18.21 -6.00
N PRO A 43 -22.04 18.75 -7.12
CA PRO A 43 -20.61 18.96 -7.27
C PRO A 43 -20.00 19.86 -6.19
N ARG A 44 -20.76 20.84 -5.68
CA ARG A 44 -20.28 21.75 -4.64
C ARG A 44 -20.21 21.06 -3.29
N ALA A 45 -21.28 20.38 -2.87
CA ALA A 45 -21.30 19.61 -1.64
C ALA A 45 -20.21 18.53 -1.62
N LEU A 46 -20.04 17.80 -2.73
CA LEU A 46 -19.01 16.77 -2.86
C LEU A 46 -17.58 17.34 -2.72
N LYS A 47 -17.29 18.48 -3.36
CA LYS A 47 -15.97 19.12 -3.25
C LYS A 47 -15.64 19.50 -1.80
N TRP A 48 -16.61 20.07 -1.08
CA TRP A 48 -16.42 20.42 0.33
C TRP A 48 -16.30 19.20 1.24
N ALA A 49 -17.05 18.12 0.95
CA ALA A 49 -16.93 16.86 1.68
C ALA A 49 -15.51 16.30 1.57
N ILE A 50 -14.98 16.21 0.34
CA ILE A 50 -13.62 15.72 0.07
C ILE A 50 -12.57 16.61 0.75
N LEU A 51 -12.71 17.94 0.70
CA LEU A 51 -11.77 18.85 1.36
C LEU A 51 -11.74 18.64 2.87
N LYS A 52 -12.89 18.46 3.52
CA LYS A 52 -12.95 18.18 4.97
C LYS A 52 -12.30 16.83 5.32
N LEU A 53 -12.56 15.79 4.52
CA LEU A 53 -11.88 14.50 4.68
C LEU A 53 -10.36 14.64 4.52
N ASP A 54 -9.91 15.37 3.49
CA ASP A 54 -8.49 15.61 3.23
C ASP A 54 -7.81 16.45 4.34
N MET A 55 -8.56 17.26 5.11
CA MET A 55 -8.02 18.10 6.19
C MET A 55 -8.08 17.46 7.59
N ILE A 56 -8.99 16.51 7.83
CA ILE A 56 -9.19 15.92 9.17
C ILE A 56 -8.88 14.43 9.15
N PHE A 57 -9.57 13.67 8.30
CA PHE A 57 -9.43 12.22 8.23
C PHE A 57 -8.07 11.78 7.70
N LEU A 58 -7.64 12.34 6.56
CA LEU A 58 -6.39 11.94 5.94
C LEU A 58 -5.17 12.21 6.85
N PRO A 59 -5.01 13.38 7.49
CA PRO A 59 -3.93 13.60 8.46
C PRO A 59 -4.02 12.67 9.67
N ALA A 60 -5.22 12.38 10.17
CA ALA A 60 -5.41 11.47 11.30
C ALA A 60 -4.87 10.06 11.01
N VAL A 61 -5.23 9.50 9.86
CA VAL A 61 -4.74 8.18 9.39
C VAL A 61 -3.25 8.25 9.03
N THR A 62 -2.80 9.37 8.47
CA THR A 62 -1.39 9.60 8.14
C THR A 62 -0.51 9.62 9.37
N MET A 63 -0.99 10.18 10.48
CA MET A 63 -0.30 10.18 11.76
C MET A 63 -0.17 8.77 12.38
N VAL A 64 -1.19 7.91 12.22
CA VAL A 64 -1.10 6.50 12.62
C VAL A 64 0.06 5.81 11.89
N TYR A 65 0.15 6.03 10.58
CA TYR A 65 1.22 5.44 9.78
C TYR A 65 2.59 6.08 10.03
N PHE A 66 2.64 7.39 10.28
CA PHE A 66 3.84 8.10 10.73
C PHE A 66 4.42 7.46 11.99
N LEU A 67 3.57 7.22 13.00
CA LEU A 67 3.99 6.65 14.28
C LEU A 67 4.44 5.19 14.16
N SER A 68 3.76 4.39 13.34
CA SER A 68 4.24 3.04 13.00
C SER A 68 5.65 3.08 12.38
N PHE A 69 5.88 3.94 11.39
CA PHE A 69 7.19 4.03 10.74
C PHE A 69 8.28 4.59 11.66
N LEU A 70 7.90 5.52 12.54
CA LEU A 70 8.77 6.07 13.57
C LEU A 70 9.20 4.94 14.52
N ASP A 71 8.27 4.23 15.14
CA ASP A 71 8.51 3.13 16.07
C ASP A 71 9.42 2.03 15.47
N ARG A 72 9.22 1.70 14.19
CA ARG A 72 10.04 0.75 13.44
C ARG A 72 11.48 1.24 13.25
N SER A 73 11.67 2.52 12.94
CA SER A 73 12.98 3.11 12.68
C SER A 73 13.84 3.28 13.95
N ASN A 74 13.22 3.29 15.13
CA ASN A 74 13.86 3.55 16.41
C ASN A 74 15.06 2.66 16.71
N ILE A 75 15.02 1.38 16.31
CA ILE A 75 16.16 0.48 16.53
C ILE A 75 17.40 0.90 15.74
N GLY A 76 17.21 1.47 14.55
CA GLY A 76 18.30 2.01 13.75
C GLY A 76 19.00 3.18 14.45
N ASN A 77 18.24 3.98 15.21
CA ASN A 77 18.79 5.08 16.02
C ASN A 77 19.32 4.62 17.39
N ALA A 78 18.72 3.57 17.98
CA ALA A 78 19.18 2.99 19.24
C ALA A 78 20.55 2.30 19.11
N LYS A 79 20.86 1.75 17.92
CA LYS A 79 22.15 1.13 17.62
C LYS A 79 23.35 2.08 17.88
N PRO A 80 23.44 3.27 17.25
CA PRO A 80 24.50 4.24 17.55
C PRO A 80 24.40 4.86 18.96
N ALA A 81 23.26 4.74 19.64
CA ALA A 81 23.08 5.15 21.04
C ALA A 81 23.53 4.09 22.07
N GLY A 82 24.25 3.05 21.65
CA GLY A 82 24.86 2.07 22.56
C GLY A 82 24.01 0.85 22.91
N LEU A 83 22.86 0.63 22.23
CA LEU A 83 22.01 -0.55 22.43
C LEU A 83 22.80 -1.88 22.34
N MET A 84 23.65 -2.00 21.33
CA MET A 84 24.41 -3.24 21.10
C MET A 84 25.45 -3.50 22.18
N GLU A 85 26.09 -2.45 22.69
CA GLU A 85 27.10 -2.54 23.75
C GLU A 85 26.45 -2.92 25.09
N ASP A 86 25.29 -2.32 25.38
CA ASP A 86 24.56 -2.54 26.63
C ASP A 86 23.99 -3.96 26.75
N LEU A 87 23.36 -4.46 25.68
CA LEU A 87 22.79 -5.81 25.65
C LEU A 87 23.82 -6.88 25.23
N LYS A 88 25.09 -6.50 25.00
CA LYS A 88 26.17 -7.37 24.53
C LYS A 88 25.79 -8.16 23.27
N LEU A 89 25.18 -7.48 22.31
CA LEU A 89 24.66 -8.09 21.08
C LEU A 89 25.76 -8.22 20.02
N THR A 90 25.79 -9.39 19.37
CA THR A 90 26.54 -9.55 18.12
C THR A 90 25.77 -8.94 16.95
N ASN A 91 26.46 -8.59 15.86
CA ASN A 91 25.79 -8.12 14.62
C ASN A 91 24.78 -9.15 14.09
N HIS A 92 25.09 -10.44 14.22
CA HIS A 92 24.19 -11.52 13.83
C HIS A 92 22.90 -11.53 14.66
N GLN A 93 23.01 -11.43 15.99
CA GLN A 93 21.86 -11.33 16.90
C GLN A 93 21.02 -10.07 16.63
N TYR A 94 21.66 -8.95 16.32
CA TYR A 94 20.95 -7.72 15.93
C TYR A 94 20.13 -7.92 14.65
N SER A 95 20.70 -8.52 13.61
CA SER A 95 19.97 -8.85 12.37
C SER A 95 18.84 -9.86 12.59
N ILE A 96 19.01 -10.84 13.49
CA ILE A 96 17.93 -11.75 13.88
C ILE A 96 16.79 -10.97 14.56
N ALA A 97 17.10 -10.05 15.49
CA ALA A 97 16.07 -9.24 16.16
C ALA A 97 15.24 -8.40 15.18
N LEU A 98 15.86 -7.86 14.14
CA LEU A 98 15.14 -7.20 13.05
C LEU A 98 14.27 -8.18 12.26
N THR A 99 14.82 -9.34 11.89
CA THR A 99 14.12 -10.37 11.10
C THR A 99 12.90 -10.91 11.84
N VAL A 100 13.02 -11.15 13.15
CA VAL A 100 11.94 -11.66 14.02
C VAL A 100 10.77 -10.69 14.11
N THR A 101 10.96 -9.40 13.82
CA THR A 101 9.84 -8.45 13.72
C THR A 101 8.99 -8.71 12.47
N TYR A 102 9.63 -9.03 11.33
CA TYR A 102 8.94 -9.21 10.06
C TYR A 102 8.11 -10.50 9.96
N VAL A 103 8.54 -11.59 10.60
CA VAL A 103 7.83 -12.87 10.53
C VAL A 103 6.39 -12.78 11.07
N PRO A 104 6.14 -12.38 12.33
CA PRO A 104 4.79 -12.21 12.84
C PRO A 104 4.04 -11.07 12.15
N TYR A 105 4.75 -10.03 11.69
CA TYR A 105 4.17 -8.94 10.91
C TYR A 105 3.50 -9.46 9.63
N ILE A 106 4.23 -10.24 8.82
CA ILE A 106 3.73 -10.84 7.57
C ILE A 106 2.57 -11.82 7.85
N VAL A 107 2.66 -12.61 8.92
CA VAL A 107 1.59 -13.57 9.28
C VAL A 107 0.32 -12.83 9.73
N ALA A 108 0.47 -11.71 10.45
CA ALA A 108 -0.65 -10.94 10.97
C ALA A 108 -1.33 -10.05 9.91
N GLU A 109 -0.65 -9.70 8.81
CA GLU A 109 -1.17 -8.81 7.75
C GLU A 109 -2.54 -9.27 7.21
N LEU A 110 -2.65 -10.49 6.70
CA LEU A 110 -3.89 -10.99 6.11
C LEU A 110 -5.05 -11.13 7.11
N PRO A 111 -4.91 -11.85 8.24
CA PRO A 111 -6.04 -12.08 9.15
C PRO A 111 -6.57 -10.77 9.76
N LEU A 112 -5.68 -9.88 10.21
CA LEU A 112 -6.10 -8.61 10.81
C LEU A 112 -6.68 -7.65 9.76
N THR A 113 -6.17 -7.64 8.53
CA THR A 113 -6.79 -6.84 7.45
C THR A 113 -8.21 -7.33 7.14
N LEU A 114 -8.45 -8.64 7.11
CA LEU A 114 -9.80 -9.18 6.90
C LEU A 114 -10.74 -8.87 8.07
N LEU A 115 -10.21 -8.76 9.29
CA LEU A 115 -10.96 -8.42 10.49
C LEU A 115 -11.55 -6.99 10.44
N ILE A 116 -10.98 -6.08 9.63
CA ILE A 116 -11.41 -4.69 9.52
C ILE A 116 -12.89 -4.55 9.13
N ARG A 117 -13.41 -5.45 8.28
CA ARG A 117 -14.81 -5.42 7.83
C ARG A 117 -15.78 -5.82 8.95
N LYS A 118 -15.34 -6.66 9.90
CA LYS A 118 -16.18 -7.12 11.02
C LYS A 118 -16.17 -6.14 12.19
N VAL A 119 -14.97 -5.72 12.60
CA VAL A 119 -14.77 -4.88 13.80
C VAL A 119 -15.00 -3.40 13.49
N GLY A 120 -14.68 -2.97 12.28
CA GLY A 120 -14.67 -1.57 11.89
C GLY A 120 -13.27 -0.94 12.06
N PRO A 121 -12.84 -0.09 11.12
CA PRO A 121 -11.52 0.55 11.15
C PRO A 121 -11.35 1.49 12.34
N ASN A 122 -12.43 2.10 12.83
CA ASN A 122 -12.45 3.04 13.95
C ASN A 122 -12.13 2.40 15.31
N ILE A 123 -12.25 1.07 15.43
CA ILE A 123 -11.89 0.34 16.67
C ILE A 123 -10.60 -0.43 16.44
N LEU A 124 -10.47 -1.09 15.29
CA LEU A 124 -9.32 -1.96 15.03
C LEU A 124 -8.00 -1.17 14.97
N LEU A 125 -7.94 -0.05 14.24
CA LEU A 125 -6.71 0.74 14.13
C LEU A 125 -6.24 1.30 15.48
N PRO A 126 -7.11 1.95 16.30
CA PRO A 126 -6.71 2.41 17.63
C PRO A 126 -6.30 1.29 18.59
N VAL A 127 -6.99 0.14 18.58
CA VAL A 127 -6.62 -1.01 19.44
C VAL A 127 -5.24 -1.53 19.08
N LEU A 128 -4.98 -1.75 17.79
CA LEU A 128 -3.64 -2.15 17.34
C LEU A 128 -2.61 -1.11 17.80
N MET A 129 -2.93 0.19 17.70
CA MET A 129 -2.05 1.30 18.09
C MET A 129 -1.63 1.29 19.53
N ILE A 130 -2.60 1.09 20.42
CA ILE A 130 -2.31 0.96 21.84
C ILE A 130 -1.48 -0.31 22.09
N CYS A 131 -1.82 -1.43 21.46
CA CYS A 131 -1.09 -2.69 21.63
C CYS A 131 0.38 -2.55 21.20
N TRP A 132 0.67 -2.04 20.00
CA TRP A 132 2.08 -1.91 19.56
C TRP A 132 2.81 -0.79 20.32
N GLY A 133 2.15 0.33 20.64
CA GLY A 133 2.74 1.40 21.44
C GLY A 133 3.14 0.94 22.84
N LEU A 134 2.34 0.09 23.49
CA LEU A 134 2.69 -0.54 24.77
C LEU A 134 3.91 -1.45 24.62
N VAL A 135 3.97 -2.28 23.58
CA VAL A 135 5.13 -3.14 23.31
C VAL A 135 6.39 -2.31 23.07
N THR A 136 6.30 -1.23 22.27
CA THR A 136 7.41 -0.29 22.05
C THR A 136 7.87 0.33 23.37
N THR A 137 6.94 0.79 24.21
CA THR A 137 7.26 1.37 25.53
C THR A 137 8.01 0.37 26.41
N PHE A 138 7.52 -0.88 26.48
CA PHE A 138 8.15 -1.93 27.29
C PHE A 138 9.50 -2.39 26.74
N GLN A 139 9.77 -2.21 25.45
CA GLN A 139 11.06 -2.52 24.87
C GLN A 139 12.22 -1.71 25.47
N GLY A 140 11.96 -0.48 25.93
CA GLY A 140 12.95 0.33 26.65
C GLY A 140 13.32 -0.21 28.04
N PHE A 141 12.65 -1.25 28.52
CA PHE A 141 12.95 -1.91 29.80
C PHE A 141 13.69 -3.25 29.63
N VAL A 142 14.09 -3.59 28.41
CA VAL A 142 14.79 -4.83 28.12
C VAL A 142 16.27 -4.73 28.53
N HIS A 143 16.79 -5.81 29.12
CA HIS A 143 18.18 -5.90 29.58
C HIS A 143 18.99 -7.02 28.92
N ASN A 144 18.38 -7.82 28.03
CA ASN A 144 19.05 -8.96 27.41
C ASN A 144 18.50 -9.25 26.00
N TYR A 145 19.21 -10.10 25.27
CA TYR A 145 18.83 -10.49 23.91
C TYR A 145 17.45 -11.15 23.81
N ALA A 146 17.09 -12.03 24.76
CA ALA A 146 15.82 -12.74 24.73
C ALA A 146 14.61 -11.79 24.91
N GLY A 147 14.71 -10.83 25.82
CA GLY A 147 13.71 -9.79 26.00
C GLY A 147 13.57 -8.90 24.77
N LEU A 148 14.68 -8.61 24.07
CA LEU A 148 14.65 -7.86 22.83
C LEU A 148 13.91 -8.65 21.74
N LEU A 149 14.20 -9.94 21.59
CA LEU A 149 13.49 -10.81 20.65
C LEU A 149 11.99 -10.90 20.95
N ALA A 150 11.61 -11.06 22.21
CA ALA A 150 10.20 -11.11 22.62
C ALA A 150 9.48 -9.80 22.29
N ALA A 151 10.06 -8.65 22.66
CA ALA A 151 9.49 -7.34 22.33
C ALA A 151 9.34 -7.17 20.81
N ARG A 152 10.33 -7.59 20.03
CA ARG A 152 10.29 -7.53 18.55
C ARG A 152 9.22 -8.41 17.93
N PHE A 153 9.05 -9.61 18.46
CA PHE A 153 8.03 -10.54 18.00
C PHE A 153 6.62 -9.96 18.21
N PHE A 154 6.33 -9.48 19.43
CA PHE A 154 5.02 -8.90 19.74
C PHE A 154 4.79 -7.56 19.02
N LEU A 155 5.84 -6.77 18.80
CA LEU A 155 5.77 -5.55 18.03
C LEU A 155 5.30 -5.86 16.60
N GLY A 156 5.95 -6.82 15.93
CA GLY A 156 5.56 -7.26 14.59
C GLY A 156 4.13 -7.81 14.55
N ALA A 157 3.72 -8.61 15.54
CA ALA A 157 2.37 -9.16 15.62
C ALA A 157 1.28 -8.09 15.76
N ALA A 158 1.53 -7.02 16.51
CA ALA A 158 0.58 -5.93 16.72
C ALA A 158 0.58 -4.90 15.58
N GLU A 159 1.75 -4.65 14.98
CA GLU A 159 1.93 -3.64 13.93
C GLU A 159 1.52 -4.15 12.53
N GLY A 160 1.56 -5.47 12.32
CA GLY A 160 1.41 -6.18 11.04
C GLY A 160 0.45 -5.57 10.04
N ALA A 161 -0.77 -5.29 10.46
CA ALA A 161 -1.84 -4.93 9.55
C ALA A 161 -2.12 -3.45 9.40
N ILE A 162 -1.33 -2.55 10.00
CA ILE A 162 -1.61 -1.10 9.95
C ILE A 162 -1.66 -0.61 8.52
N LEU A 163 -0.62 -0.89 7.72
CA LEU A 163 -0.54 -0.41 6.33
C LEU A 163 -1.71 -0.90 5.46
N PRO A 164 -1.99 -2.21 5.35
CA PRO A 164 -3.14 -2.68 4.58
C PRO A 164 -4.48 -2.23 5.17
N CYS A 165 -4.61 -2.07 6.49
CA CYS A 165 -5.81 -1.51 7.12
C CYS A 165 -6.01 -0.04 6.73
N CYS A 166 -4.96 0.79 6.80
CA CYS A 166 -5.00 2.19 6.38
C CYS A 166 -5.34 2.32 4.89
N MET A 167 -4.77 1.48 4.02
CA MET A 167 -5.10 1.48 2.59
C MET A 167 -6.56 1.07 2.33
N THR A 168 -7.02 0.03 3.02
CA THR A 168 -8.42 -0.42 2.93
C THR A 168 -9.37 0.67 3.42
N TYR A 169 -9.01 1.34 4.51
CA TYR A 169 -9.78 2.44 5.08
C TYR A 169 -9.86 3.63 4.13
N LEU A 170 -8.74 4.07 3.54
CA LEU A 170 -8.74 5.11 2.50
C LEU A 170 -9.59 4.72 1.29
N SER A 171 -9.51 3.46 0.83
CA SER A 171 -10.33 2.97 -0.29
C SER A 171 -11.84 2.97 0.02
N THR A 172 -12.21 3.03 1.31
CA THR A 172 -13.60 3.10 1.76
C THR A 172 -14.15 4.54 1.75
N PHE A 173 -13.29 5.55 1.85
CA PHE A 173 -13.70 6.97 1.94
C PHE A 173 -13.49 7.75 0.64
N TYR A 174 -12.66 7.23 -0.26
CA TYR A 174 -12.29 7.91 -1.50
C TYR A 174 -12.63 7.08 -2.74
N ARG A 175 -12.89 7.79 -3.85
CA ARG A 175 -13.09 7.20 -5.18
C ARG A 175 -11.77 6.65 -5.74
N ARG A 176 -11.85 5.65 -6.62
CA ARG A 176 -10.68 4.97 -7.24
C ARG A 176 -9.73 5.96 -7.92
N GLN A 177 -10.27 6.94 -8.64
CA GLN A 177 -9.47 7.96 -9.34
C GLN A 177 -8.76 8.96 -8.41
N ASP A 178 -9.24 9.10 -7.18
CA ASP A 178 -8.76 10.06 -6.19
C ASP A 178 -7.77 9.44 -5.21
N LEU A 179 -7.72 8.11 -5.12
CA LEU A 179 -7.02 7.38 -4.07
C LEU A 179 -5.51 7.61 -4.07
N ALA A 180 -4.88 7.65 -5.25
CA ALA A 180 -3.42 7.62 -5.34
C ALA A 180 -2.73 8.88 -4.82
N LYS A 181 -3.27 10.09 -5.05
CA LYS A 181 -2.81 11.31 -4.37
C LYS A 181 -2.84 11.18 -2.84
N ARG A 182 -3.90 10.59 -2.27
CA ARG A 182 -4.04 10.42 -0.81
C ARG A 182 -3.13 9.33 -0.28
N THR A 183 -2.94 8.25 -1.04
CA THR A 183 -1.93 7.23 -0.76
C THR A 183 -0.53 7.83 -0.77
N ALA A 184 -0.21 8.69 -1.74
CA ALA A 184 1.08 9.39 -1.77
C ALA A 184 1.26 10.29 -0.54
N PHE A 185 0.22 11.01 -0.11
CA PHE A 185 0.25 11.80 1.12
C PHE A 185 0.47 10.91 2.36
N LEU A 186 -0.21 9.76 2.45
CA LEU A 186 0.01 8.76 3.49
C LEU A 186 1.48 8.29 3.49
N PHE A 187 2.05 7.98 2.33
CA PHE A 187 3.46 7.58 2.22
C PHE A 187 4.44 8.72 2.52
N CYS A 188 4.05 9.98 2.42
CA CYS A 188 4.91 11.08 2.87
C CYS A 188 5.19 11.01 4.37
N ALA A 189 4.30 10.38 5.16
CA ALA A 189 4.58 10.10 6.57
C ALA A 189 5.82 9.21 6.75
N THR A 190 6.10 8.27 5.85
CA THR A 190 7.29 7.41 6.00
C THR A 190 8.57 8.20 5.73
N SER A 191 8.55 9.08 4.73
CA SER A 191 9.66 10.01 4.46
C SER A 191 9.85 10.98 5.63
N LEU A 192 8.75 11.52 6.17
CA LEU A 192 8.78 12.44 7.31
C LEU A 192 9.30 11.72 8.55
N ALA A 193 8.84 10.49 8.82
CA ALA A 193 9.33 9.68 9.93
C ALA A 193 10.84 9.43 9.76
N GLY A 194 11.32 9.04 8.57
CA GLY A 194 12.75 8.87 8.30
C GLY A 194 13.58 10.14 8.52
N ALA A 195 13.04 11.32 8.17
CA ALA A 195 13.67 12.61 8.42
C ALA A 195 13.71 12.99 9.91
N PHE A 196 12.58 12.89 10.63
CA PHE A 196 12.46 13.39 11.99
C PHE A 196 12.88 12.39 13.07
N SER A 197 12.81 11.09 12.78
CA SER A 197 13.16 10.01 13.72
C SER A 197 14.59 10.15 14.24
N GLY A 198 15.55 10.42 13.35
CA GLY A 198 16.94 10.62 13.75
C GLY A 198 17.16 11.85 14.64
N LEU A 199 16.48 12.95 14.33
CA LEU A 199 16.55 14.20 15.12
C LEU A 199 15.91 14.04 16.49
N LEU A 200 14.74 13.41 16.54
CA LEU A 200 14.04 13.11 17.79
C LEU A 200 14.90 12.20 18.68
N ALA A 201 15.48 11.15 18.10
CA ALA A 201 16.43 10.30 18.80
C ALA A 201 17.67 11.07 19.30
N ALA A 202 18.25 11.98 18.50
CA ALA A 202 19.38 12.80 18.94
C ALA A 202 19.06 13.70 20.14
N ALA A 203 17.82 14.20 20.23
CA ALA A 203 17.37 14.96 21.39
C ALA A 203 17.14 14.06 22.60
N ILE A 204 16.47 12.91 22.41
CA ILE A 204 16.12 11.97 23.50
C ILE A 204 17.37 11.31 24.10
N VAL A 205 18.38 11.00 23.29
CA VAL A 205 19.64 10.38 23.77
C VAL A 205 20.37 11.26 24.78
N GLN A 206 20.11 12.57 24.82
CA GLN A 206 20.66 13.46 25.86
C GLN A 206 20.13 13.16 27.27
N MET A 207 19.09 12.34 27.39
CA MET A 207 18.55 11.83 28.67
C MET A 207 19.34 10.63 29.22
N GLU A 208 20.55 10.37 28.70
CA GLU A 208 21.47 9.36 29.22
C GLU A 208 21.67 9.51 30.74
N GLY A 209 21.49 8.42 31.49
CA GLY A 209 21.63 8.39 32.95
C GLY A 209 20.38 8.84 33.72
N LEU A 210 19.40 9.47 33.06
CA LEU A 210 18.16 9.88 33.70
C LEU A 210 17.33 8.65 34.09
N GLY A 211 16.93 8.59 35.37
CA GLY A 211 16.22 7.42 35.92
C GLY A 211 17.05 6.12 35.93
N GLY A 212 18.39 6.22 35.86
CA GLY A 212 19.28 5.05 35.81
C GLY A 212 19.20 4.26 34.49
N LYS A 213 18.65 4.87 33.43
CA LYS A 213 18.51 4.25 32.11
C LYS A 213 19.43 4.91 31.10
N ARG A 214 19.82 4.13 30.09
CA ARG A 214 20.60 4.62 28.94
C ARG A 214 19.70 5.37 27.97
N GLY A 215 20.26 6.28 27.20
CA GLY A 215 19.56 7.13 26.24
C GLY A 215 18.79 6.33 25.19
N TRP A 216 19.31 5.16 24.79
CA TRP A 216 18.63 4.26 23.85
C TRP A 216 17.28 3.76 24.38
N ALA A 217 17.15 3.55 25.70
CA ALA A 217 15.92 3.08 26.33
C ALA A 217 14.83 4.16 26.29
N TRP A 218 15.22 5.42 26.49
CA TRP A 218 14.31 6.56 26.46
C TRP A 218 13.69 6.80 25.08
N ILE A 219 14.40 6.48 23.99
CA ILE A 219 13.85 6.51 22.61
C ILE A 219 12.56 5.67 22.58
N PHE A 220 12.66 4.40 22.97
CA PHE A 220 11.52 3.48 22.97
C PHE A 220 10.40 3.87 23.95
N ILE A 221 10.76 4.35 25.15
CA ILE A 221 9.76 4.71 26.18
C ILE A 221 8.92 5.91 25.74
N ILE A 222 9.57 6.99 25.28
CA ILE A 222 8.88 8.24 24.95
C ILE A 222 8.04 8.08 23.69
N GLU A 223 8.61 7.49 22.64
CA GLU A 223 7.92 7.33 21.36
C GLU A 223 6.78 6.32 21.49
N GLY A 224 7.01 5.20 22.19
CA GLY A 224 5.95 4.23 22.50
C GLY A 224 4.81 4.84 23.33
N ALA A 225 5.13 5.64 24.36
CA ALA A 225 4.11 6.29 25.19
C ALA A 225 3.28 7.30 24.38
N PHE A 226 3.93 8.08 23.51
CA PHE A 226 3.24 8.99 22.61
C PHE A 226 2.30 8.24 21.65
N THR A 227 2.75 7.12 21.10
CA THR A 227 1.93 6.21 20.29
C THR A 227 0.69 5.72 21.04
N VAL A 228 0.83 5.31 22.31
CA VAL A 228 -0.33 4.88 23.14
C VAL A 228 -1.33 6.01 23.33
N VAL A 229 -0.85 7.21 23.66
CA VAL A 229 -1.72 8.38 23.86
C VAL A 229 -2.46 8.73 22.57
N TYR A 230 -1.77 8.76 21.43
CA TYR A 230 -2.43 9.02 20.15
C TYR A 230 -3.40 7.89 19.77
N GLY A 231 -3.07 6.63 20.07
CA GLY A 231 -3.99 5.50 19.95
C GLY A 231 -5.29 5.73 20.71
N ALA A 232 -5.23 6.17 21.97
CA ALA A 232 -6.41 6.51 22.76
C ALA A 232 -7.22 7.67 22.14
N VAL A 233 -6.55 8.72 21.66
CA VAL A 233 -7.20 9.86 21.00
C VAL A 233 -7.85 9.46 19.67
N SER A 234 -7.23 8.53 18.94
CA SER A 234 -7.69 8.11 17.61
C SER A 234 -9.07 7.42 17.62
N PHE A 235 -9.51 6.85 18.75
CA PHE A 235 -10.88 6.36 18.93
C PHE A 235 -11.94 7.43 18.72
N PHE A 236 -11.64 8.68 19.08
CA PHE A 236 -12.58 9.80 18.94
C PHE A 236 -12.45 10.50 17.58
N LEU A 237 -11.31 10.35 16.92
CA LEU A 237 -10.99 11.05 15.67
C LEU A 237 -11.42 10.27 14.42
N LEU A 238 -11.36 8.93 14.47
CA LEU A 238 -11.55 8.07 13.30
C LEU A 238 -13.03 7.62 13.15
N PRO A 239 -13.75 8.01 12.08
CA PRO A 239 -15.14 7.61 11.85
C PRO A 239 -15.26 6.17 11.35
N ARG A 240 -16.32 5.44 11.71
CA ARG A 240 -16.48 4.04 11.30
C ARG A 240 -16.60 3.87 9.78
N ASP A 241 -17.35 4.75 9.14
CA ASP A 241 -17.72 4.67 7.73
C ASP A 241 -18.06 6.08 7.18
N PRO A 242 -18.16 6.26 5.85
CA PRO A 242 -18.44 7.57 5.26
C PRO A 242 -19.78 8.20 5.68
N SER A 243 -20.75 7.42 6.17
CA SER A 243 -22.03 7.94 6.66
C SER A 243 -21.96 8.42 8.11
N SER A 244 -21.02 7.91 8.91
CA SER A 244 -20.83 8.25 10.33
C SER A 244 -19.81 9.38 10.58
N VAL A 245 -19.50 10.17 9.56
CA VAL A 245 -18.54 11.29 9.69
C VAL A 245 -19.17 12.48 10.39
N PHE A 246 -18.84 12.68 11.67
CA PHE A 246 -19.47 13.67 12.54
C PHE A 246 -19.28 15.14 12.14
N TYR A 247 -18.27 15.47 11.32
CA TYR A 247 -17.98 16.85 10.88
C TYR A 247 -18.50 17.18 9.45
N LEU A 248 -19.12 16.22 8.77
CA LEU A 248 -19.81 16.46 7.50
C LEU A 248 -21.26 16.87 7.75
N ARG A 249 -21.74 17.83 6.95
CA ARG A 249 -23.16 18.19 6.94
C ARG A 249 -23.96 17.16 6.15
N THR A 250 -25.27 17.08 6.38
CA THR A 250 -26.15 16.08 5.74
C THR A 250 -26.09 16.12 4.21
N ASP A 251 -26.07 17.32 3.61
CA ASP A 251 -25.90 17.54 2.16
C ASP A 251 -24.56 16.99 1.65
N GLN A 252 -23.48 17.22 2.39
CA GLN A 252 -22.13 16.75 2.08
C GLN A 252 -22.03 15.23 2.17
N THR A 253 -22.60 14.64 3.21
CA THR A 253 -22.62 13.18 3.43
C THR A 253 -23.40 12.49 2.31
N GLN A 254 -24.58 13.00 1.95
CA GLN A 254 -25.37 12.43 0.85
C GLN A 254 -24.64 12.52 -0.49
N ALA A 255 -24.05 13.67 -0.81
CA ALA A 255 -23.27 13.83 -2.04
C ALA A 255 -22.04 12.90 -2.09
N LEU A 256 -21.37 12.68 -0.95
CA LEU A 256 -20.26 11.74 -0.85
C LEU A 256 -20.70 10.30 -1.07
N LEU A 257 -21.77 9.85 -0.40
CA LEU A 257 -22.29 8.49 -0.53
C LEU A 257 -22.74 8.22 -1.97
N ALA A 258 -23.51 9.13 -2.58
CA ALA A 258 -23.93 9.00 -3.98
C ALA A 258 -22.74 8.93 -4.95
N ALA A 259 -21.66 9.69 -4.70
CA ALA A 259 -20.45 9.64 -5.50
C ALA A 259 -19.66 8.32 -5.32
N LEU A 260 -19.65 7.75 -4.12
CA LEU A 260 -19.01 6.46 -3.83
C LEU A 260 -19.80 5.29 -4.41
N ASP A 261 -21.13 5.30 -4.31
CA ASP A 261 -22.01 4.27 -4.85
C ASP A 261 -21.96 4.21 -6.37
N ARG A 262 -21.80 5.37 -7.05
CA ARG A 262 -21.57 5.43 -8.49
C ARG A 262 -20.19 4.91 -8.93
N ASP A 263 -19.16 5.03 -8.08
CA ASP A 263 -17.79 4.60 -8.38
C ASP A 263 -17.57 3.10 -8.09
N ARG A 264 -18.39 2.51 -7.21
CA ARG A 264 -18.28 1.10 -6.81
C ARG A 264 -19.18 0.21 -7.66
N PRO A 265 -18.67 -0.92 -8.17
CA PRO A 265 -19.51 -1.91 -8.84
C PRO A 265 -20.54 -2.48 -7.84
N PRO A 266 -21.82 -2.66 -8.23
CA PRO A 266 -22.88 -3.17 -7.36
C PRO A 266 -22.55 -4.50 -6.65
N ALA A 267 -21.67 -5.32 -7.24
CA ALA A 267 -21.22 -6.57 -6.67
C ALA A 267 -20.33 -6.44 -5.42
N GLU A 268 -19.71 -5.29 -5.15
CA GLU A 268 -18.96 -5.10 -3.89
C GLU A 268 -19.89 -5.15 -2.66
N ASN A 269 -21.18 -4.79 -2.80
CA ASN A 269 -22.14 -4.72 -1.70
C ASN A 269 -22.62 -6.09 -1.20
N HIS A 270 -22.58 -7.13 -2.05
CA HIS A 270 -23.12 -8.46 -1.74
C HIS A 270 -22.05 -9.58 -1.75
N GLU A 271 -20.76 -9.23 -1.85
CA GLU A 271 -19.70 -10.23 -1.93
C GLU A 271 -19.53 -10.96 -0.58
N GLN A 272 -19.73 -12.28 -0.59
CA GLN A 272 -19.46 -13.16 0.56
C GLN A 272 -17.99 -13.59 0.59
N LEU A 273 -17.44 -13.74 1.79
CA LEU A 273 -16.06 -14.21 1.97
C LEU A 273 -15.97 -15.68 1.55
N LYS A 274 -15.47 -15.93 0.33
CA LYS A 274 -15.17 -17.27 -0.20
C LYS A 274 -13.66 -17.41 -0.40
N ALA A 275 -13.09 -18.54 0.02
CA ALA A 275 -11.67 -18.82 -0.14
C ALA A 275 -11.22 -18.78 -1.62
N SER A 276 -12.10 -19.18 -2.55
CA SER A 276 -11.87 -19.09 -3.99
C SER A 276 -11.79 -17.65 -4.51
N SER A 277 -12.57 -16.71 -3.94
CA SER A 277 -12.49 -15.28 -4.25
C SER A 277 -11.21 -14.64 -3.73
N VAL A 278 -10.71 -15.12 -2.58
CA VAL A 278 -9.45 -14.67 -1.98
C VAL A 278 -8.27 -15.16 -2.82
N LEU A 279 -8.15 -16.48 -3.05
CA LEU A 279 -7.02 -17.08 -3.75
C LEU A 279 -7.02 -16.81 -5.26
N GLY A 280 -8.17 -16.47 -5.85
CA GLY A 280 -8.29 -16.11 -7.26
C GLY A 280 -7.54 -14.85 -7.67
N ALA A 281 -7.08 -14.01 -6.72
CA ALA A 281 -6.17 -12.90 -7.00
C ALA A 281 -4.79 -13.39 -7.44
N LEU A 282 -4.28 -14.45 -6.80
CA LEU A 282 -2.92 -14.96 -7.00
C LEU A 282 -2.71 -15.65 -8.35
N THR A 283 -3.78 -15.94 -9.08
CA THR A 283 -3.68 -16.51 -10.44
C THR A 283 -3.40 -15.46 -11.51
N ALA A 284 -3.54 -14.17 -11.20
CA ALA A 284 -3.33 -13.10 -12.16
C ALA A 284 -1.83 -12.80 -12.36
N PRO A 285 -1.28 -12.86 -13.59
CA PRO A 285 0.12 -12.57 -13.86
C PRO A 285 0.58 -11.18 -13.40
N GLN A 286 -0.30 -10.16 -13.51
CA GLN A 286 0.04 -8.81 -13.06
C GLN A 286 0.36 -8.74 -11.56
N VAL A 287 -0.22 -9.62 -10.74
CA VAL A 287 0.02 -9.66 -9.29
C VAL A 287 1.45 -10.08 -8.99
N TRP A 288 2.01 -11.01 -9.76
CA TRP A 288 3.39 -11.46 -9.62
C TRP A 288 4.39 -10.44 -10.17
N LEU A 289 4.06 -9.80 -11.30
CA LEU A 289 4.92 -8.77 -11.90
C LEU A 289 5.03 -7.52 -11.00
N VAL A 290 3.90 -7.06 -10.46
CA VAL A 290 3.90 -5.94 -9.50
C VAL A 290 4.44 -6.38 -8.14
N GLY A 291 4.20 -7.63 -7.73
CA GLY A 291 4.78 -8.22 -6.52
C GLY A 291 6.32 -8.21 -6.55
N ALA A 292 6.93 -8.65 -7.65
CA ALA A 292 8.39 -8.61 -7.81
C ALA A 292 8.95 -7.17 -7.70
N GLN A 293 8.22 -6.19 -8.24
CA GLN A 293 8.59 -4.78 -8.11
C GLN A 293 8.44 -4.27 -6.66
N LEU A 294 7.38 -4.70 -5.97
CA LEU A 294 7.12 -4.39 -4.55
C LEU A 294 8.17 -5.01 -3.62
N PHE A 295 8.72 -6.19 -3.94
CA PHE A 295 9.85 -6.80 -3.24
C PHE A 295 11.11 -5.92 -3.33
N ALA A 296 11.47 -5.54 -4.56
CA ALA A 296 12.64 -4.72 -4.83
C ALA A 296 12.49 -3.32 -4.21
N SER A 297 11.31 -2.70 -4.37
CA SER A 297 10.99 -1.42 -3.73
C SER A 297 11.02 -1.51 -2.20
N GLY A 298 10.51 -2.58 -1.61
CA GLY A 298 10.57 -2.81 -0.16
C GLY A 298 12.00 -2.94 0.34
N THR A 299 12.81 -3.74 -0.35
CA THR A 299 14.24 -3.91 -0.02
C THR A 299 14.97 -2.57 -0.03
N ALA A 300 14.76 -1.74 -1.06
CA ALA A 300 15.37 -0.41 -1.15
C ALA A 300 14.87 0.55 -0.08
N LEU A 301 13.55 0.61 0.14
CA LEU A 301 12.90 1.51 1.10
C LEU A 301 13.40 1.25 2.53
N PHE A 302 13.34 -0.01 2.98
CA PHE A 302 13.75 -0.40 4.33
C PHE A 302 15.26 -0.32 4.51
N SER A 303 16.05 -0.62 3.48
CA SER A 303 17.51 -0.43 3.52
C SER A 303 17.87 1.03 3.83
N MET A 304 17.28 1.98 3.11
CA MET A 304 17.53 3.40 3.36
C MET A 304 17.05 3.82 4.76
N ALA A 305 15.87 3.36 5.18
CA ALA A 305 15.31 3.68 6.49
C ALA A 305 16.23 3.26 7.65
N TYR A 306 16.77 2.03 7.64
CA TYR A 306 17.59 1.53 8.74
C TYR A 306 19.06 1.95 8.66
N PHE A 307 19.62 2.08 7.46
CA PHE A 307 21.07 2.22 7.28
C PHE A 307 21.51 3.61 6.82
N SER A 308 20.61 4.53 6.47
CA SER A 308 20.99 5.90 6.08
C SER A 308 21.87 6.60 7.15
N PRO A 309 21.54 6.58 8.46
CA PRO A 309 22.43 7.16 9.47
C PRO A 309 23.81 6.49 9.51
N THR A 310 23.86 5.17 9.30
CA THR A 310 25.12 4.40 9.26
C THR A 310 25.96 4.75 8.03
N ILE A 311 25.33 4.98 6.87
CA ILE A 311 26.02 5.43 5.65
C ILE A 311 26.58 6.83 5.85
N VAL A 312 25.77 7.76 6.38
CA VAL A 312 26.20 9.14 6.69
C VAL A 312 27.36 9.15 7.70
N GLN A 313 27.32 8.28 8.73
CA GLN A 313 28.45 8.08 9.64
C GLN A 313 29.70 7.59 8.89
N GLY A 314 29.54 6.65 7.95
CA GLY A 314 30.62 6.16 7.08
C GLY A 314 31.25 7.22 6.17
N LEU A 315 30.53 8.33 5.90
CA LEU A 315 31.05 9.51 5.19
C LEU A 315 31.89 10.44 6.09
N GLY A 316 32.07 10.08 7.37
CA GLY A 316 32.89 10.82 8.33
C GLY A 316 32.16 11.90 9.12
N TYR A 317 30.82 11.96 9.07
CA TYR A 317 30.04 12.81 9.97
C TYR A 317 29.95 12.18 11.38
N LYS A 318 29.85 13.01 12.43
CA LYS A 318 29.85 12.57 13.83
C LYS A 318 28.74 13.25 14.64
N GLY A 319 28.30 12.57 15.71
CA GLY A 319 27.30 13.09 16.64
C GLY A 319 25.99 13.50 15.96
N THR A 320 25.40 14.61 16.40
CA THR A 320 24.13 15.15 15.87
C THR A 320 24.17 15.45 14.38
N ALA A 321 25.35 15.72 13.81
CA ALA A 321 25.48 15.96 12.37
C ALA A 321 25.01 14.74 11.55
N ILE A 322 25.22 13.50 12.02
CA ILE A 322 24.77 12.30 11.31
C ILE A 322 23.26 12.35 11.05
N GLN A 323 22.49 12.72 12.08
CA GLN A 323 21.04 12.80 12.00
C GLN A 323 20.57 14.03 11.22
N LEU A 324 21.33 15.14 11.28
CA LEU A 324 21.00 16.33 10.49
C LEU A 324 21.24 16.12 8.99
N TYR A 325 22.29 15.39 8.61
CA TYR A 325 22.60 15.10 7.20
C TYR A 325 21.75 13.96 6.62
N SER A 326 21.06 13.14 7.42
CA SER A 326 20.12 12.15 6.90
C SER A 326 18.77 12.76 6.50
N VAL A 327 18.40 13.92 7.06
CA VAL A 327 17.10 14.60 6.82
C VAL A 327 16.89 15.09 5.38
N PRO A 328 17.84 15.81 4.74
CA PRO A 328 17.57 16.45 3.45
C PRO A 328 17.20 15.49 2.31
N PRO A 329 17.85 14.31 2.15
CA PRO A 329 17.41 13.30 1.17
C PRO A 329 15.94 12.90 1.30
N TYR A 330 15.45 12.73 2.53
CA TYR A 330 14.05 12.38 2.80
C TYR A 330 13.09 13.52 2.49
N ALA A 331 13.45 14.76 2.85
CA ALA A 331 12.62 15.93 2.58
C ALA A 331 12.42 16.16 1.07
N VAL A 332 13.50 16.08 0.29
CA VAL A 332 13.44 16.19 -1.17
C VAL A 332 12.62 15.05 -1.76
N SER A 333 12.78 13.84 -1.25
CA SER A 333 12.02 12.67 -1.69
C SER A 333 10.52 12.80 -1.44
N ALA A 334 10.10 13.34 -0.28
CA ALA A 334 8.70 13.58 0.02
C ALA A 334 8.05 14.54 -1.00
N VAL A 335 8.72 15.66 -1.30
CA VAL A 335 8.24 16.64 -2.29
C VAL A 335 8.16 16.02 -3.68
N LEU A 336 9.19 15.29 -4.10
CA LEU A 336 9.22 14.63 -5.40
C LEU A 336 8.13 13.56 -5.52
N SER A 337 7.90 12.77 -4.46
CA SER A 337 6.88 11.72 -4.43
C SER A 337 5.47 12.28 -4.62
N LEU A 338 5.15 13.40 -3.95
CA LEU A 338 3.86 14.09 -4.17
C LEU A 338 3.70 14.58 -5.61
N PHE A 339 4.75 15.20 -6.17
CA PHE A 339 4.72 15.73 -7.53
C PHE A 339 4.56 14.63 -8.58
N VAL A 340 5.35 13.55 -8.46
CA VAL A 340 5.32 12.40 -9.37
C VAL A 340 3.99 11.66 -9.27
N CYS A 341 3.47 11.41 -8.07
CA CYS A 341 2.18 10.75 -7.89
C CYS A 341 1.02 11.61 -8.42
N PHE A 342 1.07 12.93 -8.24
CA PHE A 342 0.08 13.85 -8.82
C PHE A 342 0.05 13.76 -10.36
N TRP A 343 1.21 13.78 -11.01
CA TRP A 343 1.28 13.67 -12.47
C TRP A 343 0.92 12.26 -12.97
N SER A 344 1.24 11.24 -12.19
CA SER A 344 0.84 9.86 -12.43
C SER A 344 -0.69 9.67 -12.41
N ASP A 345 -1.39 10.33 -11.49
CA ASP A 345 -2.86 10.35 -11.44
C ASP A 345 -3.45 11.03 -12.67
N LYS A 346 -2.89 12.20 -13.04
CA LYS A 346 -3.37 13.00 -14.17
C LYS A 346 -3.21 12.28 -15.51
N THR A 347 -2.10 11.57 -15.69
CA THR A 347 -1.77 10.87 -16.96
C THR A 347 -2.32 9.45 -17.02
N ARG A 348 -2.73 8.86 -15.88
CA ARG A 348 -3.19 7.46 -15.76
C ARG A 348 -2.18 6.45 -16.34
N HIS A 349 -0.89 6.74 -16.18
CA HIS A 349 0.20 5.92 -16.70
C HIS A 349 1.23 5.65 -15.60
N ARG A 350 0.97 4.67 -14.74
CA ARG A 350 1.78 4.30 -13.56
C ARG A 350 3.15 3.77 -13.95
N GLY A 351 3.21 2.83 -14.90
CA GLY A 351 4.46 2.14 -15.21
C GLY A 351 5.60 3.06 -15.67
N GLY A 352 5.29 4.14 -16.39
CA GLY A 352 6.29 5.14 -16.79
C GLY A 352 6.95 5.86 -15.60
N PHE A 353 6.18 6.21 -14.57
CA PHE A 353 6.74 6.84 -13.35
C PHE A 353 7.47 5.84 -12.46
N VAL A 354 7.06 4.56 -12.46
CA VAL A 354 7.82 3.51 -11.79
C VAL A 354 9.20 3.37 -12.45
N ILE A 355 9.28 3.36 -13.79
CA ILE A 355 10.56 3.36 -14.50
C ILE A 355 11.40 4.59 -14.16
N PHE A 356 10.79 5.78 -14.17
CA PHE A 356 11.48 7.00 -13.74
C PHE A 356 12.09 6.86 -12.33
N SER A 357 11.33 6.34 -11.37
CA SER A 357 11.83 6.12 -10.02
C SER A 357 12.96 5.09 -9.97
N ALA A 358 12.88 4.01 -10.76
CA ALA A 358 13.93 3.00 -10.86
C ALA A 358 15.22 3.55 -11.48
N VAL A 359 15.12 4.46 -12.47
CA VAL A 359 16.27 5.15 -13.06
C VAL A 359 16.97 6.05 -12.03
N LEU A 360 16.21 6.77 -11.19
CA LEU A 360 16.81 7.54 -10.09
C LEU A 360 17.58 6.65 -9.12
N GLN A 361 17.01 5.49 -8.73
CA GLN A 361 17.73 4.53 -7.88
C GLN A 361 19.00 4.02 -8.55
N LEU A 362 18.92 3.65 -9.83
CA LEU A 362 20.07 3.16 -10.60
C LEU A 362 21.20 4.19 -10.63
N ILE A 363 20.90 5.46 -10.90
CA ILE A 363 21.87 6.56 -10.86
C ILE A 363 22.48 6.67 -9.46
N GLY A 364 21.66 6.67 -8.41
CA GLY A 364 22.14 6.78 -7.03
C GLY A 364 23.08 5.66 -6.61
N TYR A 365 22.72 4.40 -6.89
CA TYR A 365 23.57 3.26 -6.56
C TYR A 365 24.83 3.21 -7.45
N ALA A 366 24.74 3.56 -8.74
CA ALA A 366 25.89 3.63 -9.63
C ALA A 366 26.90 4.69 -9.17
N LEU A 367 26.43 5.90 -8.83
CA LEU A 367 27.28 6.97 -8.29
C LEU A 367 27.98 6.53 -7.00
N TYR A 368 27.28 5.85 -6.10
CA TYR A 368 27.88 5.36 -4.85
C TYR A 368 28.98 4.32 -5.08
N LEU A 369 28.81 3.42 -6.06
CA LEU A 369 29.80 2.39 -6.41
C LEU A 369 31.01 2.95 -7.17
N SER A 370 30.78 3.91 -8.06
CA SER A 370 31.82 4.46 -8.94
C SER A 370 32.73 5.48 -8.26
N PHE A 371 32.24 6.21 -7.25
CA PHE A 371 32.98 7.32 -6.65
C PHE A 371 33.24 7.10 -5.15
N LYS A 372 34.43 7.54 -4.71
CA LYS A 372 34.81 7.57 -3.28
C LYS A 372 34.73 8.95 -2.66
N ASP A 373 34.52 10.00 -3.48
CA ASP A 373 34.39 11.36 -2.99
C ASP A 373 33.18 11.51 -2.05
N LYS A 374 33.39 12.20 -0.93
CA LYS A 374 32.39 12.37 0.13
C LYS A 374 31.15 13.10 -0.38
N HIS A 375 31.32 14.16 -1.18
CA HIS A 375 30.21 14.97 -1.68
C HIS A 375 29.41 14.22 -2.75
N VAL A 376 30.09 13.46 -3.61
CA VAL A 376 29.42 12.61 -4.60
C VAL A 376 28.61 11.50 -3.93
N ARG A 377 29.16 10.83 -2.90
CA ARG A 377 28.43 9.81 -2.14
C ARG A 377 27.26 10.38 -1.33
N TYR A 378 27.39 11.61 -0.83
CA TYR A 378 26.27 12.28 -0.20
C TYR A 378 25.17 12.65 -1.22
N CYS A 379 25.56 13.15 -2.40
CA CYS A 379 24.62 13.40 -3.51
C CYS A 379 23.90 12.12 -3.95
N SER A 380 24.63 10.99 -3.99
CA SER A 380 24.04 9.71 -4.39
C SER A 380 22.97 9.21 -3.42
N LEU A 381 23.04 9.57 -2.13
CA LEU A 381 21.97 9.30 -1.16
C LEU A 381 20.64 9.98 -1.53
N PHE A 382 20.68 11.20 -2.10
CA PHE A 382 19.45 11.85 -2.58
C PHE A 382 18.78 11.00 -3.64
N PHE A 383 19.53 10.54 -4.65
CA PHE A 383 19.00 9.71 -5.73
C PHE A 383 18.45 8.37 -5.25
N GLN A 384 19.15 7.71 -4.32
CA GLN A 384 18.72 6.45 -3.71
C GLN A 384 17.39 6.62 -2.93
N VAL A 385 17.32 7.63 -2.06
CA VAL A 385 16.13 7.90 -1.23
C VAL A 385 14.95 8.43 -2.07
N MET A 386 15.21 9.31 -3.04
CA MET A 386 14.19 9.77 -3.99
C MET A 386 13.57 8.60 -4.74
N GLY A 387 14.39 7.76 -5.36
CA GLY A 387 13.88 6.66 -6.16
C GLY A 387 13.11 5.62 -5.33
N ALA A 388 13.55 5.28 -4.13
CA ALA A 388 12.91 4.27 -3.28
C ALA A 388 11.55 4.71 -2.71
N TYR A 389 11.41 5.97 -2.33
CA TYR A 389 10.18 6.49 -1.72
C TYR A 389 9.18 7.03 -2.74
N VAL A 390 9.60 7.32 -3.98
CA VAL A 390 8.68 7.59 -5.10
C VAL A 390 8.04 6.30 -5.61
N SER A 391 8.79 5.19 -5.68
CA SER A 391 8.26 3.91 -6.20
C SER A 391 7.19 3.28 -5.30
N ALA A 392 7.33 3.41 -3.98
CA ALA A 392 6.44 2.77 -2.99
C ALA A 392 4.94 3.14 -3.16
N PRO A 393 4.52 4.42 -3.17
CA PRO A 393 3.12 4.79 -3.38
C PRO A 393 2.61 4.46 -4.80
N LEU A 394 3.46 4.58 -5.83
CA LEU A 394 3.10 4.23 -7.20
C LEU A 394 2.75 2.74 -7.33
N LEU A 395 3.58 1.86 -6.79
CA LEU A 395 3.36 0.41 -6.83
C LEU A 395 2.17 0.00 -5.95
N SER A 396 2.03 0.62 -4.77
CA SER A 396 0.92 0.37 -3.85
C SER A 396 -0.45 0.73 -4.44
N THR A 397 -0.49 1.66 -5.41
CA THR A 397 -1.73 2.05 -6.11
C THR A 397 -1.91 1.31 -7.44
N TRP A 398 -0.83 0.90 -8.11
CA TRP A 398 -0.92 0.19 -9.40
C TRP A 398 -1.55 -1.20 -9.26
N MET A 399 -1.30 -1.89 -8.14
CA MET A 399 -1.90 -3.19 -7.83
C MET A 399 -3.44 -3.12 -7.68
N PRO A 400 -4.02 -2.33 -6.74
CA PRO A 400 -5.47 -2.30 -6.54
C PRO A 400 -6.24 -1.68 -7.72
N ASN A 401 -5.61 -0.83 -8.52
CA ASN A 401 -6.24 -0.25 -9.72
C ASN A 401 -6.51 -1.29 -10.82
N ASN A 402 -5.89 -2.45 -10.75
CA ASN A 402 -5.98 -3.50 -11.77
C ASN A 402 -6.60 -4.80 -11.23
N LEU A 403 -7.28 -4.74 -10.07
CA LEU A 403 -7.95 -5.87 -9.43
C LEU A 403 -9.35 -5.47 -8.92
N ALA A 404 -10.32 -6.31 -9.23
CA ALA A 404 -11.70 -6.28 -8.76
C ALA A 404 -12.26 -7.72 -8.85
N PRO A 405 -13.27 -8.14 -8.08
CA PRO A 405 -14.04 -7.43 -7.03
C PRO A 405 -13.28 -7.20 -5.71
N PHE A 406 -13.98 -6.78 -4.64
CA PHE A 406 -13.39 -6.31 -3.37
C PHE A 406 -12.41 -7.31 -2.75
N TYR A 407 -12.79 -8.57 -2.54
CA TYR A 407 -11.89 -9.54 -1.90
C TYR A 407 -10.65 -9.84 -2.74
N ARG A 408 -10.79 -9.86 -4.07
CA ARG A 408 -9.67 -10.04 -4.98
C ARG A 408 -8.69 -8.85 -4.92
N ARG A 409 -9.22 -7.63 -4.85
CA ARG A 409 -8.44 -6.39 -4.67
C ARG A 409 -7.70 -6.41 -3.33
N VAL A 410 -8.39 -6.75 -2.24
CA VAL A 410 -7.79 -6.83 -0.90
C VAL A 410 -6.69 -7.89 -0.86
N THR A 411 -6.91 -9.08 -1.41
CA THR A 411 -5.85 -10.11 -1.45
C THR A 411 -4.64 -9.65 -2.24
N GLY A 412 -4.84 -8.97 -3.39
CA GLY A 412 -3.72 -8.44 -4.17
C GLY A 412 -2.93 -7.36 -3.43
N ILE A 413 -3.61 -6.48 -2.69
CA ILE A 413 -2.98 -5.48 -1.80
C ILE A 413 -2.15 -6.18 -0.72
N VAL A 414 -2.78 -7.11 0.02
CA VAL A 414 -2.12 -7.83 1.12
C VAL A 414 -0.93 -8.64 0.60
N TRP A 415 -1.10 -9.37 -0.50
CA TRP A 415 0.00 -10.09 -1.14
C TRP A 415 1.16 -9.16 -1.53
N GLY A 416 0.83 -8.00 -2.11
CA GLY A 416 1.82 -6.97 -2.45
C GLY A 416 2.66 -6.55 -1.23
N PHE A 417 1.99 -6.26 -0.11
CA PHE A 417 2.69 -5.85 1.12
C PHE A 417 3.44 -7.00 1.81
N ILE A 418 2.93 -8.23 1.80
CA ILE A 418 3.67 -9.42 2.24
C ILE A 418 5.01 -9.50 1.50
N VAL A 419 4.97 -9.38 0.17
CA VAL A 419 6.16 -9.43 -0.69
C VAL A 419 7.08 -8.22 -0.43
N THR A 420 6.54 -7.02 -0.18
CA THR A 420 7.33 -5.86 0.25
C THR A 420 8.07 -6.12 1.57
N ASN A 421 7.40 -6.70 2.56
CA ASN A 421 8.01 -7.03 3.86
C ASN A 421 9.04 -8.16 3.77
N CYS A 422 8.86 -9.12 2.84
CA CYS A 422 9.92 -10.08 2.50
C CYS A 422 11.18 -9.37 1.98
N GLY A 423 11.03 -8.30 1.19
CA GLY A 423 12.14 -7.42 0.81
C GLY A 423 12.76 -6.70 2.02
N GLY A 424 11.93 -6.36 3.01
CA GLY A 424 12.38 -5.88 4.32
C GLY A 424 13.27 -6.87 5.05
N ILE A 425 12.96 -8.16 5.04
CA ILE A 425 13.85 -9.20 5.59
C ILE A 425 15.18 -9.20 4.84
N LEU A 426 15.18 -9.17 3.50
CA LEU A 426 16.43 -9.09 2.74
C LEU A 426 17.26 -7.85 3.13
N SER A 427 16.61 -6.70 3.34
CA SER A 427 17.28 -5.46 3.74
C SER A 427 18.05 -5.58 5.07
N THR A 428 17.54 -6.34 6.05
CA THR A 428 18.18 -6.46 7.38
C THR A 428 19.51 -7.21 7.36
N TRP A 429 19.77 -7.96 6.29
CA TRP A 429 20.99 -8.73 6.07
C TRP A 429 21.93 -8.09 5.04
N LEU A 430 21.49 -7.01 4.38
CA LEU A 430 22.21 -6.45 3.24
C LEU A 430 23.45 -5.64 3.63
N PHE A 431 23.45 -5.00 4.80
CA PHE A 431 24.52 -4.08 5.25
C PHE A 431 25.28 -4.66 6.45
N PRO A 432 26.11 -5.71 6.27
CA PRO A 432 26.96 -6.22 7.34
C PRO A 432 28.08 -5.21 7.67
N THR A 433 28.46 -5.12 8.94
CA THR A 433 29.54 -4.23 9.40
C THR A 433 30.90 -4.56 8.80
N THR A 434 31.09 -5.78 8.30
CA THR A 434 32.33 -6.24 7.64
C THR A 434 32.62 -5.50 6.32
N GLU A 435 31.60 -4.90 5.70
CA GLU A 435 31.75 -4.16 4.44
C GLU A 435 31.71 -2.64 4.64
N ALA A 436 31.63 -2.17 5.88
CA ALA A 436 31.71 -0.75 6.17
C ALA A 436 33.09 -0.19 5.78
N PRO A 437 33.18 1.06 5.28
CA PRO A 437 32.10 2.00 4.99
C PRO A 437 31.58 1.90 3.53
N ASP A 438 32.18 1.06 2.68
CA ASP A 438 31.95 1.08 1.24
C ASP A 438 30.70 0.27 0.81
N TYR A 439 30.20 -0.66 1.63
CA TYR A 439 28.96 -1.44 1.45
C TYR A 439 28.71 -1.91 0.00
N ARG A 440 29.77 -2.38 -0.67
CA ARG A 440 29.75 -2.67 -2.11
C ARG A 440 28.74 -3.75 -2.48
N LYS A 441 28.66 -4.86 -1.74
CA LYS A 441 27.72 -5.93 -2.10
C LYS A 441 26.27 -5.48 -1.92
N ALA A 442 25.98 -4.80 -0.81
CA ALA A 442 24.65 -4.24 -0.54
C ALA A 442 24.18 -3.35 -1.70
N THR A 443 25.05 -2.41 -2.09
CA THR A 443 24.78 -1.44 -3.14
C THR A 443 24.61 -2.11 -4.50
N SER A 444 25.43 -3.11 -4.84
CA SER A 444 25.30 -3.87 -6.09
C SER A 444 24.01 -4.69 -6.16
N ILE A 445 23.58 -5.30 -5.04
CA ILE A 445 22.30 -6.02 -4.99
C ILE A 445 21.14 -5.06 -5.21
N LEU A 446 21.15 -3.91 -4.53
CA LEU A 446 20.10 -2.88 -4.69
C LEU A 446 20.07 -2.28 -6.11
N LEU A 447 21.23 -2.11 -6.75
CA LEU A 447 21.33 -1.72 -8.15
C LEU A 447 20.69 -2.77 -9.06
N GLY A 448 20.99 -4.06 -8.85
CA GLY A 448 20.38 -5.17 -9.59
C GLY A 448 18.86 -5.24 -9.41
N LEU A 449 18.37 -5.01 -8.18
CA LEU A 449 16.93 -4.91 -7.89
C LEU A 449 16.28 -3.70 -8.56
N SER A 450 16.99 -2.58 -8.69
CA SER A 450 16.49 -1.40 -9.43
C SER A 450 16.34 -1.70 -10.92
N CYS A 451 17.30 -2.42 -11.51
CA CYS A 451 17.21 -2.90 -12.90
C CYS A 451 16.05 -3.87 -13.07
N SER A 452 15.85 -4.81 -12.14
CA SER A 452 14.74 -5.77 -12.21
C SER A 452 13.38 -5.08 -12.10
N MET A 453 13.25 -4.05 -11.24
CA MET A 453 12.04 -3.22 -11.18
C MET A 453 11.69 -2.61 -12.53
N MET A 454 12.68 -2.06 -13.24
CA MET A 454 12.48 -1.44 -14.56
C MET A 454 12.02 -2.47 -15.60
N VAL A 455 12.66 -3.64 -15.65
CA VAL A 455 12.28 -4.73 -16.57
C VAL A 455 10.86 -5.22 -16.28
N MET A 456 10.53 -5.45 -15.01
CA MET A 456 9.21 -5.93 -14.60
C MET A 456 8.11 -4.89 -14.86
N ALA A 457 8.41 -3.59 -14.70
CA ALA A 457 7.50 -2.51 -15.07
C ALA A 457 7.20 -2.51 -16.57
N CYS A 458 8.22 -2.64 -17.42
CA CYS A 458 8.06 -2.76 -18.88
C CYS A 458 7.21 -3.97 -19.26
N LEU A 459 7.48 -5.14 -18.67
CA LEU A 459 6.71 -6.36 -18.91
C LEU A 459 5.25 -6.21 -18.49
N ASN A 460 5.00 -5.61 -17.32
CA ASN A 460 3.64 -5.40 -16.83
C ASN A 460 2.86 -4.42 -17.72
N MET A 461 3.48 -3.32 -18.16
CA MET A 461 2.88 -2.40 -19.11
C MET A 461 2.56 -3.07 -20.45
N ALA A 462 3.47 -3.88 -20.98
CA ALA A 462 3.26 -4.61 -22.23
C ALA A 462 2.10 -5.61 -22.09
N TYR A 463 2.03 -6.33 -20.97
CA TYR A 463 0.95 -7.27 -20.67
C TYR A 463 -0.41 -6.58 -20.56
N LEU A 464 -0.52 -5.54 -19.73
CA LEU A 464 -1.77 -4.79 -19.55
C LEU A 464 -2.18 -4.06 -20.83
N GLY A 465 -1.22 -3.55 -21.60
CA GLY A 465 -1.45 -2.95 -22.91
C GLY A 465 -2.01 -3.96 -23.93
N ALA A 466 -1.45 -5.17 -23.97
CA ALA A 466 -1.95 -6.25 -24.81
C ALA A 466 -3.36 -6.69 -24.40
N MET A 467 -3.65 -6.79 -23.10
CA MET A 467 -5.00 -7.10 -22.60
C MET A 467 -6.01 -6.02 -22.99
N ASN A 468 -5.68 -4.74 -22.78
CA ASN A 468 -6.52 -3.62 -23.18
C ASN A 468 -6.80 -3.62 -24.69
N LYS A 469 -5.79 -3.93 -25.52
CA LYS A 469 -5.95 -4.03 -26.99
C LYS A 469 -6.85 -5.21 -27.38
N ARG A 470 -6.64 -6.40 -26.80
CA ARG A 470 -7.47 -7.58 -27.03
C ARG A 470 -8.93 -7.37 -26.62
N ARG A 471 -9.18 -6.68 -25.49
CA ARG A 471 -10.54 -6.36 -25.03
C ARG A 471 -11.23 -5.33 -25.93
N LYS A 472 -10.52 -4.28 -26.36
CA LYS A 472 -11.05 -3.30 -27.32
C LYS A 472 -11.45 -3.94 -28.65
N GLN A 473 -10.70 -4.97 -29.10
CA GLN A 473 -11.01 -5.74 -30.30
C GLN A 473 -12.23 -6.67 -30.14
N ARG A 474 -12.62 -7.03 -28.90
CA ARG A 474 -13.75 -7.93 -28.61
C ARG A 474 -15.11 -7.22 -28.46
N GLY A 475 -15.14 -5.88 -28.42
CA GLY A 475 -16.38 -5.10 -28.52
C GLY A 475 -17.45 -5.36 -27.45
N GLY A 476 -17.12 -5.95 -26.30
CA GLY A 476 -18.07 -6.29 -25.22
C GLY A 476 -18.62 -7.72 -25.23
N PHE A 477 -18.18 -8.59 -26.14
CA PHE A 477 -18.57 -10.00 -26.17
C PHE A 477 -17.52 -10.91 -25.49
N ASP A 478 -17.97 -11.75 -24.55
CA ASP A 478 -17.15 -12.82 -23.98
C ASP A 478 -17.37 -14.15 -24.72
N LEU A 479 -16.40 -14.50 -25.58
CA LEU A 479 -16.44 -15.71 -26.43
C LEU A 479 -16.51 -17.02 -25.62
N ALA A 480 -16.13 -17.01 -24.34
CA ALA A 480 -16.11 -18.22 -23.51
C ALA A 480 -17.52 -18.71 -23.13
N ASN A 481 -18.49 -17.79 -22.97
CA ASN A 481 -19.84 -18.11 -22.50
C ASN A 481 -20.95 -17.74 -23.50
N GLY A 482 -20.63 -17.09 -24.62
CA GLY A 482 -21.62 -16.72 -25.65
C GLY A 482 -22.69 -15.71 -25.19
N ALA A 483 -22.50 -15.09 -24.02
CA ALA A 483 -23.44 -14.15 -23.42
C ALA A 483 -22.87 -12.72 -23.41
N MET A 484 -23.77 -11.72 -23.31
CA MET A 484 -23.41 -10.33 -23.08
C MET A 484 -22.74 -10.23 -21.70
N ASP A 485 -21.55 -9.63 -21.65
CA ASP A 485 -20.69 -9.57 -20.46
C ASP A 485 -21.39 -8.82 -19.31
N ASP A 486 -21.82 -9.55 -18.29
CA ASP A 486 -22.43 -8.95 -17.11
C ASP A 486 -21.34 -8.34 -16.22
N ALA A 487 -21.08 -7.06 -16.43
CA ALA A 487 -20.07 -6.28 -15.71
C ALA A 487 -20.26 -6.34 -14.18
N ALA A 488 -21.47 -6.65 -13.70
CA ALA A 488 -21.74 -6.83 -12.28
C ALA A 488 -21.06 -8.09 -11.72
N THR A 489 -20.97 -9.20 -12.45
CA THR A 489 -20.47 -10.48 -11.91
C THR A 489 -18.97 -10.73 -12.14
N LEU A 490 -18.39 -10.18 -13.21
CA LEU A 490 -17.03 -10.53 -13.66
C LEU A 490 -15.91 -9.61 -13.15
N GLY A 491 -16.21 -8.42 -12.60
CA GLY A 491 -15.22 -7.53 -11.97
C GLY A 491 -14.09 -7.12 -12.92
N ASP A 492 -12.82 -7.39 -12.56
CA ASP A 492 -11.65 -7.08 -13.41
C ASP A 492 -11.53 -7.97 -14.65
N ARG A 493 -12.25 -9.09 -14.69
CA ARG A 493 -12.29 -10.02 -15.82
C ARG A 493 -13.24 -9.55 -16.92
N SER A 494 -14.15 -8.63 -16.63
CA SER A 494 -15.07 -8.04 -17.60
C SER A 494 -14.30 -7.39 -18.77
N VAL A 495 -14.84 -7.57 -19.98
CA VAL A 495 -14.40 -6.96 -21.24
C VAL A 495 -14.49 -5.43 -21.18
N HIS A 496 -15.39 -4.88 -20.34
CA HIS A 496 -15.55 -3.45 -20.11
C HIS A 496 -14.54 -2.87 -19.11
N TYR A 497 -13.82 -3.71 -18.34
CA TYR A 497 -12.80 -3.25 -17.40
C TYR A 497 -11.52 -2.82 -18.13
N LYS A 498 -11.13 -1.55 -17.97
CA LYS A 498 -9.92 -0.97 -18.56
C LYS A 498 -8.79 -0.93 -17.54
N TYR A 499 -7.70 -1.65 -17.81
CA TYR A 499 -6.51 -1.63 -16.96
C TYR A 499 -5.75 -0.31 -17.09
N ILE A 500 -5.17 0.13 -15.97
CA ILE A 500 -4.24 1.26 -15.91
C ILE A 500 -2.83 0.75 -16.19
N LEU A 501 -2.19 1.33 -17.20
CA LEU A 501 -0.82 1.01 -17.63
C LEU A 501 0.21 1.55 -16.65
#